data_AF-A0AAE2M5M5-F1
#
_entry.id   AF-A0AAE2M5M5-F1
#
_cell.length_a   1.000
_cell.length_b   1.000
_cell.length_c   1.000
_cell.angle_alpha   90.00
_cell.angle_beta   90.00
_cell.angle_gamma   90.00
#
_symmetry.space_group_name_H-M   'P 1'
#
loop_
_entity.id
_entity.type
_entity.pdbx_description
1 polymer ?
#
loop_
_entity_poly.entity_id
_entity_poly.type
_entity_poly.pdbx_seq_one_letter_code
_entity_poly.pdbx_strand_id
1 'polypeptide(L)'
;MLIDEKRCQEIGLPKPESFDTENSYVMKIILSGKSLNTRQARYIGIGNLHSVVSGLVNKNQIELTKVRGRVKDPLTGQQPINPVIIVFMKPEQIEGYKARRHPKDAA
;
A
#
# COMPACT_ATOMS: atom_id res chain seq x y z
N MET A 1 -15.80 2.26 -5.91
CA MET A 1 -15.48 1.27 -4.84
C MET A 1 -15.08 2.06 -3.61
N LEU A 2 -15.58 1.66 -2.44
CA LEU A 2 -15.23 2.29 -1.17
C LEU A 2 -14.27 1.36 -0.41
N ILE A 3 -13.19 1.90 0.13
CA ILE A 3 -12.28 1.16 1.02
C ILE A 3 -12.97 1.01 2.38
N ASP A 4 -12.94 -0.20 2.95
CA ASP A 4 -13.61 -0.50 4.23
C ASP A 4 -12.81 0.06 5.41
N GLU A 5 -13.25 1.20 5.95
CA GLU A 5 -12.60 1.87 7.08
C GLU A 5 -12.43 0.95 8.30
N LYS A 6 -13.47 0.16 8.64
CA LYS A 6 -13.46 -0.66 9.85
C LYS A 6 -12.39 -1.75 9.72
N ARG A 7 -12.34 -2.41 8.56
CA ARG A 7 -11.32 -3.43 8.29
C ARG A 7 -9.92 -2.85 8.25
N CYS A 8 -9.74 -1.63 7.73
CA CYS A 8 -8.44 -0.96 7.79
C CYS A 8 -7.96 -0.80 9.24
N GLN A 9 -8.84 -0.35 10.15
CA GLN A 9 -8.51 -0.18 11.56
C GLN A 9 -8.20 -1.52 12.25
N GLU A 10 -8.97 -2.58 11.94
CA GLU A 10 -8.77 -3.94 12.49
C GLU A 10 -7.36 -4.50 12.22
N ILE A 11 -6.77 -4.18 11.06
CA ILE A 11 -5.40 -4.58 10.71
C ILE A 11 -4.37 -3.47 10.93
N GLY A 12 -4.74 -2.41 11.65
CA GLY A 12 -3.84 -1.32 12.04
C GLY A 12 -3.38 -0.44 10.88
N LEU A 13 -4.13 -0.34 9.79
CA LEU A 13 -3.87 0.59 8.68
C LEU A 13 -4.43 2.00 8.99
N PRO A 14 -3.86 3.06 8.38
CA PRO A 14 -4.38 4.42 8.55
C PRO A 14 -5.85 4.51 8.09
N LYS A 15 -6.67 5.37 8.71
CA LYS A 15 -8.06 5.56 8.28
C LYS A 15 -8.12 6.08 6.81
N PRO A 16 -8.93 5.46 5.92
CA PRO A 16 -9.18 6.00 4.59
C PRO A 16 -10.01 7.29 4.67
N GLU A 17 -9.75 8.23 3.77
CA GLU A 17 -10.55 9.45 3.61
C GLU A 17 -11.69 9.24 2.61
N SER A 18 -12.72 10.08 2.67
CA SER A 18 -13.92 9.93 1.80
C SER A 18 -13.59 10.09 0.31
N PHE A 19 -12.52 10.79 -0.03
CA PHE A 19 -12.02 11.01 -1.38
C PHE A 19 -10.85 10.08 -1.75
N ASP A 20 -10.47 9.15 -0.88
CA ASP A 20 -9.39 8.23 -1.19
C ASP A 20 -9.80 7.26 -2.31
N THR A 21 -8.97 7.22 -3.34
CA THR A 21 -8.97 6.18 -4.37
C THR A 21 -8.11 5.00 -3.90
N GLU A 22 -8.23 3.83 -4.55
CA GLU A 22 -7.30 2.71 -4.28
C GLU A 22 -5.83 3.15 -4.43
N ASN A 23 -5.52 3.96 -5.44
CA ASN A 23 -4.16 4.44 -5.69
C ASN A 23 -3.66 5.39 -4.58
N SER A 24 -4.46 6.39 -4.22
CA SER A 24 -4.07 7.38 -3.19
C SER A 24 -3.94 6.71 -1.83
N TYR A 25 -4.84 5.79 -1.51
CA TYR A 25 -4.81 5.10 -0.23
C TYR A 25 -3.67 4.09 -0.09
N VAL A 26 -3.37 3.31 -1.14
CA VAL A 26 -2.16 2.46 -1.15
C VAL A 26 -0.91 3.30 -0.96
N MET A 27 -0.85 4.48 -1.61
CA MET A 27 0.27 5.40 -1.42
C MET A 27 0.35 5.92 0.02
N LYS A 28 -0.78 6.31 0.62
CA LYS A 28 -0.87 6.74 2.02
C LYS A 28 -0.35 5.67 2.99
N ILE A 29 -0.73 4.41 2.78
CA ILE A 29 -0.24 3.27 3.57
C ILE A 29 1.28 3.16 3.45
N ILE A 30 1.80 3.12 2.22
CA ILE A 30 3.22 2.85 1.98
C ILE A 30 4.10 4.02 2.47
N LEU A 31 3.67 5.27 2.25
CA LEU A 31 4.37 6.46 2.75
C LEU A 31 4.35 6.59 4.28
N SER A 32 3.43 5.91 4.96
CA SER A 32 3.43 5.80 6.42
C SER A 32 4.45 4.78 6.95
N GLY A 33 5.23 4.14 6.07
CA GLY A 33 6.21 3.11 6.42
C GLY A 33 5.59 1.73 6.62
N LYS A 34 4.29 1.55 6.30
CA LYS A 34 3.60 0.27 6.44
C LYS A 34 3.65 -0.53 5.14
N SER A 35 3.73 -1.84 5.28
CA SER A 35 3.58 -2.77 4.16
C SER A 35 2.12 -3.09 3.89
N LEU A 36 1.79 -3.37 2.63
CA LEU A 36 0.49 -3.90 2.23
C LEU A 36 0.69 -5.17 1.40
N ASN A 37 -0.13 -6.20 1.66
CA ASN A 37 -0.11 -7.43 0.86
C ASN A 37 -1.45 -7.69 0.16
N THR A 38 -1.46 -8.59 -0.83
CA THR A 38 -2.68 -8.84 -1.64
C THR A 38 -3.89 -9.32 -0.83
N ARG A 39 -3.69 -10.03 0.29
CA ARG A 39 -4.78 -10.49 1.17
C ARG A 39 -5.35 -9.35 1.98
N GLN A 40 -4.47 -8.54 2.58
CA GLN A 40 -4.87 -7.31 3.25
C GLN A 40 -5.62 -6.37 2.29
N ALA A 41 -5.07 -6.15 1.09
CA ALA A 41 -5.70 -5.32 0.06
C ALA A 41 -7.14 -5.78 -0.24
N ARG A 42 -7.33 -7.07 -0.54
CA ARG A 42 -8.68 -7.61 -0.78
C ARG A 42 -9.59 -7.49 0.42
N TYR A 43 -9.06 -7.71 1.62
CA TYR A 43 -9.82 -7.61 2.86
C TYR A 43 -10.39 -6.21 3.07
N ILE A 44 -9.61 -5.16 2.82
CA ILE A 44 -10.04 -3.77 2.95
C ILE A 44 -10.78 -3.21 1.72
N GLY A 45 -11.06 -4.05 0.71
CA GLY A 45 -11.83 -3.64 -0.47
C GLY A 45 -11.01 -3.08 -1.64
N ILE A 46 -9.68 -3.28 -1.65
CA ILE A 46 -8.83 -3.00 -2.82
C ILE A 46 -8.84 -4.22 -3.74
N GLY A 47 -9.31 -4.04 -4.98
CA GLY A 47 -9.53 -5.14 -5.92
C GLY A 47 -8.24 -5.85 -6.34
N ASN A 48 -7.33 -5.12 -7.00
CA ASN A 48 -6.09 -5.69 -7.54
C ASN A 48 -4.85 -4.85 -7.19
N LEU A 49 -4.15 -5.27 -6.14
CA LEU A 49 -2.92 -4.62 -5.68
C LEU A 49 -1.83 -4.58 -6.78
N HIS A 50 -1.75 -5.58 -7.66
CA HIS A 50 -0.76 -5.56 -8.74
C HIS A 50 -1.01 -4.42 -9.72
N SER A 51 -2.27 -4.22 -10.12
CA SER A 51 -2.64 -3.15 -11.05
C SER A 51 -2.38 -1.77 -10.46
N VAL A 52 -2.76 -1.57 -9.19
CA VAL A 52 -2.50 -0.32 -8.46
C VAL A 52 -1.00 -0.04 -8.40
N VAL A 53 -0.20 -1.03 -7.99
CA VAL A 53 1.25 -0.89 -7.87
C VAL A 53 1.91 -0.64 -9.23
N SER A 54 1.50 -1.33 -10.29
CA SER A 54 2.02 -1.07 -11.64
C SER A 54 1.66 0.35 -12.11
N GLY A 55 0.45 0.84 -11.79
CA GLY A 55 0.06 2.22 -12.04
C GLY A 55 0.96 3.22 -11.31
N LEU A 56 1.23 3.00 -10.03
CA LEU A 56 2.09 3.85 -9.21
C LEU A 56 3.54 3.89 -9.71
N VAL A 57 4.12 2.73 -10.05
CA VAL A 57 5.49 2.66 -10.57
C VAL A 57 5.60 3.34 -11.94
N ASN A 58 4.68 3.05 -12.85
CA ASN A 58 4.78 3.51 -14.24
C ASN A 58 4.38 4.98 -14.43
N LYS A 59 3.31 5.43 -13.75
CA LYS A 59 2.79 6.80 -13.93
C LYS A 59 3.45 7.82 -13.01
N ASN A 60 3.75 7.42 -11.78
CA ASN A 60 4.25 8.34 -10.76
C ASN A 60 5.75 8.15 -10.48
N GLN A 61 6.43 7.26 -11.22
CA GLN A 61 7.86 6.96 -11.11
C GLN A 61 8.28 6.65 -9.66
N ILE A 62 7.41 5.92 -8.96
CA ILE A 62 7.58 5.59 -7.56
C ILE A 62 8.44 4.31 -7.45
N GLU A 63 9.51 4.39 -6.67
CA GLU A 63 10.29 3.20 -6.32
C GLU A 63 9.60 2.42 -5.19
N LEU A 64 9.04 1.26 -5.53
CA LEU A 64 8.39 0.35 -4.60
C LEU A 64 9.16 -0.95 -4.49
N THR A 65 9.37 -1.43 -3.27
CA THR A 65 9.93 -2.76 -3.02
C THR A 65 8.80 -3.79 -3.04
N LYS A 66 8.96 -4.83 -3.86
CA LYS A 66 8.00 -5.94 -3.98
C LYS A 66 8.69 -7.23 -3.55
N VAL A 67 8.14 -7.90 -2.55
CA VAL A 67 8.61 -9.22 -2.11
C VAL A 67 7.47 -10.23 -2.16
N ARG A 68 7.81 -11.50 -2.23
CA ARG A 68 6.86 -12.60 -2.15
C ARG A 68 7.02 -13.29 -0.80
N GLY A 69 5.91 -13.50 -0.10
CA GLY A 69 5.92 -14.13 1.22
C GLY A 69 4.59 -14.78 1.56
N ARG A 70 4.60 -15.70 2.53
CA ARG A 70 3.37 -16.31 3.05
C ARG A 70 2.84 -15.46 4.19
N VAL A 71 1.66 -14.88 4.03
CA VAL A 71 1.02 -14.03 5.04
C VAL A 71 -0.28 -14.65 5.52
N LYS A 72 -0.65 -14.42 6.77
CA LYS A 72 -1.96 -14.81 7.28
C LYS A 72 -3.04 -13.99 6.58
N ASP A 73 -4.08 -14.65 6.08
CA ASP A 73 -5.26 -13.98 5.52
C ASP A 73 -6.05 -13.36 6.68
N PRO A 74 -6.26 -12.03 6.73
CA PRO A 74 -7.01 -11.40 7.80
C PRO A 74 -8.49 -11.79 7.81
N LEU A 75 -9.05 -12.28 6.71
CA LEU A 75 -10.45 -12.71 6.65
C LEU A 75 -10.67 -14.09 7.27
N THR A 76 -9.83 -15.07 6.88
CA THR A 76 -10.02 -16.48 7.27
C THR A 76 -9.07 -16.92 8.38
N GLY A 77 -8.06 -16.12 8.69
CA GLY A 77 -6.98 -16.47 9.60
C GLY A 77 -6.03 -17.55 9.07
N GLN A 78 -6.23 -18.05 7.85
CA GLN A 78 -5.41 -19.12 7.28
C GLN A 78 -4.19 -18.55 6.55
N GLN A 79 -3.09 -19.29 6.56
CA GLN A 79 -1.92 -18.95 5.74
C GLN A 79 -2.01 -19.70 4.42
N PRO A 80 -2.06 -19.02 3.26
CA PRO A 80 -2.14 -19.68 1.97
C PRO A 80 -0.82 -20.40 1.67
N ILE A 81 -0.93 -21.55 0.97
CA ILE A 81 0.22 -22.34 0.51
C ILE A 81 1.09 -21.50 -0.45
N ASN A 82 0.41 -20.78 -1.35
CA ASN A 82 1.03 -19.94 -2.35
C ASN A 82 1.47 -18.60 -1.74
N PRO A 83 2.72 -18.16 -1.97
CA PRO A 83 3.18 -16.87 -1.50
C PRO A 83 2.42 -15.75 -2.22
N VAL A 84 2.18 -14.67 -1.49
CA VAL A 84 1.53 -13.48 -2.00
C VAL A 84 2.52 -12.34 -2.15
N ILE A 85 2.15 -11.34 -2.95
CA ILE A 85 2.92 -10.10 -3.03
C ILE A 85 2.70 -9.26 -1.77
N ILE A 86 3.80 -8.76 -1.24
CA ILE A 86 3.89 -7.75 -0.20
C ILE A 86 4.64 -6.56 -0.81
N VAL A 87 4.06 -5.37 -0.69
CA VAL A 87 4.64 -4.12 -1.17
C VAL A 87 4.90 -3.18 0.00
N PHE A 88 6.03 -2.50 -0.05
CA PHE A 88 6.42 -1.48 0.91
C PHE A 88 7.47 -0.55 0.30
N MET A 89 7.80 0.53 1.01
CA MET A 89 8.96 1.36 0.75
C MET A 89 9.91 1.26 1.92
N LYS A 90 11.20 1.30 1.62
CA LYS A 90 12.22 1.54 2.65
C LYS A 90 12.22 3.02 3.05
N PRO A 91 12.69 3.37 4.26
CA PRO A 91 12.77 4.76 4.70
C PRO A 91 13.45 5.69 3.70
N GLU A 92 14.54 5.25 3.07
CA GLU A 92 15.30 6.04 2.09
C GLU A 92 14.47 6.33 0.83
N GLN A 93 13.63 5.37 0.42
CA GLN A 93 12.71 5.54 -0.72
C GLN A 93 11.58 6.53 -0.39
N ILE A 94 11.07 6.50 0.85
CA ILE A 94 10.05 7.44 1.32
C ILE A 94 10.62 8.86 1.35
N GLU A 95 11.80 9.04 1.91
CA GLU A 95 12.48 10.34 1.97
C GLU A 95 12.80 10.87 0.58
N GLY A 96 13.36 10.03 -0.30
CA GLY A 96 13.64 10.40 -1.69
C GLY A 96 12.37 10.74 -2.48
N TYR A 97 11.24 10.10 -2.19
CA TYR A 97 9.95 10.48 -2.77
C TYR A 97 9.44 11.83 -2.24
N LYS A 98 9.50 12.04 -0.92
CA LYS A 98 9.08 13.31 -0.28
C LYS A 98 9.92 14.49 -0.76
N ALA A 99 11.24 14.33 -0.89
CA ALA A 99 12.15 15.36 -1.38
C ALA A 99 11.88 15.77 -2.84
N ARG A 100 11.52 14.80 -3.71
CA ARG A 100 11.14 15.09 -5.10
C ARG A 100 9.82 15.85 -5.22
N ARG A 101 8.88 15.60 -4.29
CA ARG A 101 7.53 16.17 -4.33
C ARG A 101 7.42 17.52 -3.63
N HIS A 102 8.21 17.71 -2.58
CA HIS A 102 8.44 18.98 -1.92
C HIS A 102 9.95 19.26 -1.99
N PRO A 103 10.43 19.89 -3.07
CA PRO A 103 11.75 20.51 -3.01
C PRO A 103 11.67 21.50 -1.86
N LYS A 104 12.32 21.18 -0.72
CA LYS A 104 12.59 22.18 0.31
C LYS A 104 13.40 23.26 -0.41
N ASP A 105 12.75 24.40 -0.60
CA ASP A 105 13.32 25.70 -0.96
C ASP A 105 14.65 25.61 -1.71
N ALA A 106 14.57 25.64 -3.05
CA ALA A 106 15.64 26.25 -3.83
C ALA A 106 15.60 27.75 -3.52
N ALA A 107 16.13 28.12 -2.36
CA ALA A 107 16.48 29.48 -1.99
C ALA A 107 17.77 29.90 -2.71
#